data_AF-A0A5E4QNX6-F1
#
_entry.id   AF-A0A5E4QNX6-F1
#
_cell.length_a   1.000
_cell.length_b   1.000
_cell.length_c   1.000
_cell.angle_alpha   90.00
_cell.angle_beta   90.00
_cell.angle_gamma   90.00
#
_symmetry.space_group_name_H-M   'P 1'
#
loop_
_entity.id
_entity.type
_entity.pdbx_description
1 polymer ?
#
loop_
_entity_poly.entity_id
_entity_poly.type
_entity_poly.pdbx_seq_one_letter_code
_entity_poly.pdbx_strand_id
1 'polypeptide(L)'
;MKLLTCGQGVVRTSKKHCQTTRHCRESCWRVARPTCGSDGKLYANACRMKATNCGKHVFEVPMAFCVSQERTSGGEPCPTECSDQKEKLVCGSDENIYRNECEMKMLNCGANNRKIVKRVDMEKCKGKMSKCLKVKCPAEVDPVCGTDANVYTNPCLLKVATCLKGVQLAHFGNCTLLPRLETDCPDDSVSASHCRTTALCHEECPDTPAFVCGSDNRFYKNEKHVFVVPLKRCLSRFQYSGCARVCPPEYDPVCGTDDKTYSNKCFLEMENCRSRQTSWNLRRTNC
;
A
#
# COMPACT_ATOMS: atom_id res chain seq x y z
N MET A 1 2.83 12.10 21.62
CA MET A 1 3.48 13.07 20.72
C MET A 1 2.40 13.75 19.90
N LYS A 2 2.22 15.07 20.06
CA LYS A 2 1.26 15.86 19.26
C LYS A 2 1.89 16.08 17.88
N LEU A 3 1.36 15.45 16.85
CA LEU A 3 1.75 15.75 15.47
C LEU A 3 0.96 17.00 15.04
N LEU A 4 1.66 18.09 14.79
CA LEU A 4 1.12 19.31 14.20
C LEU A 4 0.70 18.99 12.76
N THR A 5 -0.60 18.86 12.53
CA THR A 5 -1.17 18.74 11.19
C THR A 5 -1.23 20.13 10.57
N CYS A 6 -0.54 20.33 9.45
CA CYS A 6 -0.45 21.61 8.74
C CYS A 6 -1.82 22.10 8.25
N GLY A 7 -2.55 22.84 9.10
CA GLY A 7 -3.69 23.68 8.72
C GLY A 7 -4.97 22.97 8.26
N GLN A 8 -5.03 21.64 8.22
CA GLN A 8 -6.30 20.94 8.05
C GLN A 8 -7.05 20.94 9.39
N GLY A 9 -8.32 21.35 9.38
CA GLY A 9 -9.23 21.30 10.52
C GLY A 9 -9.54 19.87 10.95
N VAL A 10 -8.54 19.15 11.45
CA VAL A 10 -8.73 17.82 12.03
C VAL A 10 -9.31 17.97 13.43
N VAL A 11 -10.63 17.81 13.50
CA VAL A 11 -11.31 17.63 14.78
C VAL A 11 -10.75 16.37 15.44
N ARG A 12 -10.38 16.45 16.71
CA ARG A 12 -9.98 15.28 17.51
C ARG A 12 -11.16 14.32 17.59
N THR A 13 -11.21 13.35 16.69
CA THR A 13 -12.18 12.28 16.72
C THR A 13 -11.60 11.07 17.46
N SER A 14 -12.48 10.29 18.08
CA SER A 14 -12.09 9.01 18.67
C SER A 14 -11.43 8.12 17.62
N LYS A 15 -10.43 7.32 18.01
CA LYS A 15 -9.80 6.29 17.16
C LYS A 15 -10.81 5.30 16.55
N LYS A 16 -12.08 5.33 16.95
CA LYS A 16 -13.14 4.53 16.32
C LYS A 16 -13.62 5.08 14.96
N HIS A 17 -13.41 6.38 14.69
CA HIS A 17 -13.96 7.05 13.50
C HIS A 17 -12.92 7.32 12.41
N CYS A 18 -11.65 6.95 12.60
CA CYS A 18 -10.63 7.11 11.58
C CYS A 18 -10.51 5.81 10.78
N GLN A 19 -10.64 5.88 9.45
CA GLN A 19 -10.55 4.68 8.59
C GLN A 19 -9.19 3.95 8.77
N THR A 20 -8.11 4.72 8.99
CA THR A 20 -6.75 4.19 9.22
C THR A 20 -6.55 3.58 10.61
N THR A 21 -7.52 3.74 11.52
CA THR A 21 -7.45 3.14 12.87
C THR A 21 -8.34 1.91 13.05
N ARG A 22 -9.17 1.58 12.04
CA ARG A 22 -9.96 0.33 12.02
C ARG A 22 -9.07 -0.91 12.22
N HIS A 23 -7.87 -0.88 11.64
CA HIS A 23 -6.93 -2.00 11.60
C HIS A 23 -5.95 -2.03 12.79
N CYS A 24 -6.06 -1.11 13.76
CA CYS A 24 -5.11 -1.00 14.89
C CYS A 24 -5.08 -2.19 15.84
N ARG A 25 -6.21 -2.90 15.97
CA ARG A 25 -6.36 -4.07 16.86
C ARG A 25 -6.62 -5.34 16.05
N GLU A 26 -6.31 -5.30 14.76
CA GLU A 26 -6.52 -6.45 13.89
C GLU A 26 -5.43 -7.49 14.15
N SER A 27 -5.86 -8.71 14.47
CA SER A 27 -4.96 -9.85 14.60
C SER A 27 -4.52 -10.30 13.22
N CYS A 28 -3.32 -9.89 12.82
CA CYS A 28 -2.82 -10.17 11.48
C CYS A 28 -2.30 -11.60 11.32
N TRP A 29 -2.92 -12.29 10.35
CA TRP A 29 -2.66 -13.67 9.95
C TRP A 29 -1.27 -13.84 9.29
N ARG A 30 -0.72 -15.05 9.37
CA ARG A 30 0.56 -15.42 8.71
C ARG A 30 0.31 -15.78 7.24
N VAL A 31 -0.05 -14.78 6.45
CA VAL A 31 -0.07 -14.92 4.99
C VAL A 31 1.24 -14.37 4.47
N ALA A 32 1.97 -15.17 3.70
CA ALA A 32 3.14 -14.72 2.95
C ALA A 32 2.61 -13.99 1.71
N ARG A 33 2.44 -12.67 1.79
CA ARG A 33 2.13 -11.86 0.61
C ARG A 33 2.75 -10.48 0.82
N PRO A 34 4.06 -10.33 0.57
CA PRO A 34 4.81 -9.17 0.98
C PRO A 34 4.17 -7.92 0.39
N THR A 35 4.04 -6.90 1.22
CA THR A 35 3.41 -5.63 0.86
C THR A 35 4.43 -4.53 1.07
N CYS A 36 4.60 -3.69 0.05
CA CYS A 36 5.52 -2.57 0.07
C CYS A 36 4.68 -1.36 0.48
N GLY A 37 5.05 -0.76 1.60
CA GLY A 37 4.42 0.46 2.07
C GLY A 37 4.95 1.68 1.34
N SER A 38 4.12 2.70 1.21
CA SER A 38 4.51 4.03 0.72
C SER A 38 5.60 4.70 1.57
N ASP A 39 5.90 4.15 2.75
CA ASP A 39 7.02 4.53 3.61
C ASP A 39 8.34 3.82 3.27
N GLY A 40 8.37 3.06 2.17
CA GLY A 40 9.55 2.36 1.67
C GLY A 40 9.86 1.05 2.38
N LYS A 41 8.96 0.57 3.26
CA LYS A 41 9.20 -0.65 4.04
C LYS A 41 8.45 -1.85 3.49
N LEU A 42 9.11 -3.00 3.50
CA LEU A 42 8.46 -4.29 3.26
C LEU A 42 7.79 -4.81 4.54
N TYR A 43 6.55 -5.26 4.37
CA TYR A 43 5.75 -5.90 5.39
C TYR A 43 5.43 -7.33 4.94
N ALA A 44 5.39 -8.27 5.88
CA ALA A 44 5.04 -9.67 5.60
C ALA A 44 3.69 -9.83 4.87
N ASN A 45 2.74 -8.93 5.16
CA ASN A 45 1.48 -8.79 4.42
C ASN A 45 0.80 -7.43 4.66
N ALA A 46 -0.23 -7.16 3.86
CA ALA A 46 -1.02 -5.93 3.91
C ALA A 46 -1.69 -5.70 5.26
N CYS A 47 -2.12 -6.77 5.97
CA CYS A 47 -2.66 -6.61 7.32
C CYS A 47 -1.58 -6.07 8.25
N ARG A 48 -0.38 -6.68 8.26
CA ARG A 48 0.74 -6.22 9.09
C ARG A 48 1.12 -4.78 8.78
N MET A 49 1.12 -4.41 7.49
CA MET A 49 1.32 -3.01 7.07
C MET A 49 0.28 -2.08 7.73
N LYS A 50 -1.01 -2.40 7.61
CA LYS A 50 -2.12 -1.58 8.15
C LYS A 50 -2.11 -1.52 9.68
N ALA A 51 -1.85 -2.65 10.34
CA ALA A 51 -1.83 -2.74 11.80
C ALA A 51 -0.62 -1.98 12.40
N THR A 52 0.57 -2.15 11.83
CA THR A 52 1.79 -1.44 12.28
C THR A 52 1.72 0.06 12.01
N ASN A 53 1.06 0.46 10.91
CA ASN A 53 0.86 1.87 10.54
C ASN A 53 -0.53 2.40 10.91
N CYS A 54 -1.16 1.81 11.91
CA CYS A 54 -2.40 2.29 12.51
C CYS A 54 -2.35 3.81 12.79
N GLY A 55 -3.35 4.54 12.28
CA GLY A 55 -3.44 6.00 12.44
C GLY A 55 -2.39 6.81 11.66
N LYS A 56 -1.59 6.15 10.79
CA LYS A 56 -0.69 6.79 9.84
C LYS A 56 -1.23 6.59 8.42
N HIS A 57 -0.84 7.48 7.52
CA HIS A 57 -1.21 7.42 6.11
C HIS A 57 -0.16 6.63 5.32
N VAL A 58 -0.13 5.31 5.51
CA VAL A 58 0.74 4.37 4.76
C VAL A 58 -0.14 3.44 3.94
N PHE A 59 0.11 3.39 2.63
CA PHE A 59 -0.66 2.61 1.66
C PHE A 59 0.26 1.69 0.87
N GLU A 60 -0.33 0.70 0.20
CA GLU A 60 0.39 -0.25 -0.63
C GLU A 60 0.89 0.41 -1.92
N VAL A 61 2.16 0.19 -2.25
CA VAL A 61 2.80 0.66 -3.48
C VAL A 61 3.49 -0.53 -4.18
N PRO A 62 3.83 -0.42 -5.48
CA PRO A 62 4.47 -1.51 -6.20
C PRO A 62 5.77 -2.00 -5.52
N MET A 63 6.00 -3.32 -5.53
CA MET A 63 7.18 -3.96 -4.90
C MET A 63 8.51 -3.32 -5.29
N ALA A 64 8.65 -2.90 -6.55
CA ALA A 64 9.85 -2.24 -7.07
C ALA A 64 10.30 -1.03 -6.24
N PHE A 65 9.36 -0.33 -5.58
CA PHE A 65 9.65 0.82 -4.72
C PHE A 65 10.45 0.43 -3.47
N CYS A 66 10.21 -0.76 -2.92
CA CYS A 66 10.96 -1.27 -1.75
C CYS A 66 12.14 -2.15 -2.17
N VAL A 67 12.01 -2.95 -3.23
CA VAL A 67 13.07 -3.85 -3.72
C VAL A 67 14.28 -3.08 -4.25
N SER A 68 14.09 -1.85 -4.74
CA SER A 68 15.19 -0.95 -5.10
C SER A 68 16.01 -0.45 -3.90
N GLN A 69 15.45 -0.43 -2.69
CA GLN A 69 16.16 -0.09 -1.44
C GLN A 69 16.90 -1.27 -0.80
N GLU A 70 16.56 -2.52 -1.13
CA GLU A 70 17.28 -3.71 -0.61
C GLU A 70 18.58 -4.02 -1.38
N ARG A 71 18.78 -3.41 -2.57
CA ARG A 71 20.01 -3.59 -3.37
C ARG A 71 21.29 -3.08 -2.69
N THR A 72 21.19 -2.34 -1.59
CA THR A 72 22.36 -1.78 -0.87
C THR A 72 22.76 -2.56 0.38
N SER A 73 22.12 -3.69 0.71
CA SER A 73 22.37 -4.36 2.00
C SER A 73 22.45 -5.89 1.91
N GLY A 74 23.30 -6.42 1.03
CA GLY A 74 23.99 -7.72 1.17
C GLY A 74 23.20 -9.00 1.52
N GLY A 75 21.87 -9.00 1.50
CA GLY A 75 21.01 -10.15 1.79
C GLY A 75 20.51 -10.85 0.51
N GLU A 76 20.04 -12.09 0.65
CA GLU A 76 19.34 -12.77 -0.46
C GLU A 76 18.12 -11.93 -0.90
N PRO A 77 17.90 -11.74 -2.21
CA PRO A 77 16.78 -10.95 -2.70
C PRO A 77 15.45 -11.58 -2.31
N CYS A 78 14.53 -10.75 -1.81
CA CYS A 78 13.20 -11.18 -1.42
C CYS A 78 12.37 -11.67 -2.63
N PRO A 79 11.81 -12.90 -2.58
CA PRO A 79 10.93 -13.38 -3.63
C PRO A 79 9.67 -12.52 -3.74
N THR A 80 9.29 -12.14 -4.97
CA THR A 80 8.07 -11.38 -5.25
C THR A 80 6.91 -12.26 -5.69
N GLU A 81 7.20 -13.38 -6.36
CA GLU A 81 6.23 -14.38 -6.80
C GLU A 81 6.80 -15.79 -6.65
N CYS A 82 5.95 -16.77 -6.32
CA CYS A 82 6.31 -18.17 -6.13
C CYS A 82 5.45 -19.14 -6.96
N SER A 83 4.65 -18.63 -7.90
CA SER A 83 3.65 -19.40 -8.66
C SER A 83 4.25 -20.50 -9.54
N ASP A 84 5.46 -20.29 -10.08
CA ASP A 84 6.11 -21.21 -11.01
C ASP A 84 6.95 -22.30 -10.31
N GLN A 85 7.01 -22.28 -8.98
CA GLN A 85 7.81 -23.24 -8.21
C GLN A 85 7.03 -24.51 -7.92
N LYS A 86 7.64 -25.67 -8.22
CA LYS A 86 7.10 -27.00 -7.87
C LYS A 86 6.78 -27.10 -6.38
N GLU A 87 5.67 -27.75 -6.07
CA GLU A 87 5.29 -28.07 -4.69
C GLU A 87 6.32 -29.02 -4.07
N LYS A 88 7.09 -28.52 -3.12
CA LYS A 88 8.07 -29.28 -2.36
C LYS A 88 7.95 -28.84 -0.91
N LEU A 89 7.16 -29.59 -0.14
CA LEU A 89 6.81 -29.21 1.23
C LEU A 89 8.06 -28.98 2.09
N VAL A 90 8.07 -27.85 2.81
CA VAL A 90 9.16 -27.46 3.71
C VAL A 90 8.63 -27.29 5.13
N CYS A 91 9.28 -27.93 6.10
CA CYS A 91 9.03 -27.66 7.52
C CYS A 91 9.83 -26.43 7.95
N GLY A 92 9.15 -25.42 8.50
CA GLY A 92 9.80 -24.25 9.09
C GLY A 92 10.10 -24.43 10.57
N SER A 93 11.04 -23.63 11.07
CA SER A 93 11.40 -23.56 12.49
C SER A 93 10.26 -23.07 13.40
N ASP A 94 9.14 -22.64 12.82
CA ASP A 94 7.91 -22.28 13.50
C ASP A 94 6.84 -23.40 13.49
N GLU A 95 7.27 -24.63 13.16
CA GLU A 95 6.46 -25.85 13.11
C GLU A 95 5.30 -25.79 12.09
N ASN A 96 5.37 -24.89 11.12
CA ASN A 96 4.42 -24.87 10.00
C ASN A 96 5.02 -25.54 8.77
N ILE A 97 4.13 -26.06 7.92
CA ILE A 97 4.49 -26.67 6.64
C ILE A 97 4.17 -25.68 5.53
N TYR A 98 5.18 -25.32 4.75
CA TYR A 98 5.09 -24.42 3.62
C TYR A 98 5.03 -25.21 2.31
N ARG A 99 4.39 -24.63 1.28
CA ARG A 99 4.25 -25.28 -0.03
C ARG A 99 5.59 -25.55 -0.69
N ASN A 100 6.50 -24.58 -0.59
CA ASN A 100 7.84 -24.60 -1.13
C ASN A 100 8.77 -23.68 -0.31
N GLU A 101 10.04 -23.70 -0.66
CA GLU A 101 11.06 -22.86 -0.01
C GLU A 101 10.83 -21.37 -0.28
N CYS A 102 10.31 -21.01 -1.45
CA CYS A 102 10.00 -19.62 -1.81
C CYS A 102 8.98 -18.99 -0.88
N GLU A 103 7.84 -19.65 -0.63
CA GLU A 103 6.81 -19.15 0.29
C GLU A 103 7.34 -18.99 1.72
N MET A 104 8.20 -19.91 2.18
CA MET A 104 8.86 -19.81 3.48
C MET A 104 9.82 -18.61 3.52
N LYS A 105 10.67 -18.44 2.50
CA LYS A 105 11.60 -17.30 2.39
C LYS A 105 10.85 -15.97 2.32
N MET A 106 9.71 -15.94 1.64
CA MET A 106 8.90 -14.74 1.47
C MET A 106 8.32 -14.20 2.79
N LEU A 107 8.15 -15.05 3.81
CA LEU A 107 7.76 -14.61 5.17
C LEU A 107 8.88 -13.89 5.93
N ASN A 108 10.12 -14.15 5.55
CA ASN A 108 11.30 -13.53 6.16
C ASN A 108 11.61 -12.15 5.57
N CYS A 109 10.82 -11.71 4.58
CA CYS A 109 10.97 -10.41 3.95
C CYS A 109 10.53 -9.25 4.84
N GLY A 110 11.33 -8.17 4.82
CA GLY A 110 11.14 -6.97 5.64
C GLY A 110 11.91 -6.97 6.97
N ALA A 111 12.17 -5.76 7.48
CA ALA A 111 13.19 -5.43 8.48
C ALA A 111 13.45 -6.42 9.65
N ASN A 112 14.66 -6.99 9.65
CA ASN A 112 15.72 -7.20 10.66
C ASN A 112 15.45 -7.56 12.15
N ASN A 113 14.22 -7.47 12.67
CA ASN A 113 13.92 -7.75 14.10
C ASN A 113 12.88 -8.86 14.32
N ARG A 114 12.72 -9.78 13.36
CA ARG A 114 11.83 -10.93 13.49
C ARG A 114 12.62 -12.24 13.61
N LYS A 115 12.08 -13.21 14.35
CA LYS A 115 12.55 -14.59 14.32
C LYS A 115 12.38 -15.11 12.90
N ILE A 116 13.50 -15.17 12.17
CA ILE A 116 13.57 -15.70 10.81
C ILE A 116 13.13 -17.17 10.85
N VAL A 117 12.14 -17.52 10.02
CA VAL A 117 11.70 -18.90 9.83
C VAL A 117 12.73 -19.60 8.95
N LYS A 118 13.45 -20.55 9.53
CA LYS A 118 14.45 -21.35 8.80
C LYS A 118 13.89 -22.72 8.47
N ARG A 119 14.37 -23.32 7.38
CA ARG A 119 14.09 -24.72 7.09
C ARG A 119 14.63 -25.59 8.23
N VAL A 120 13.81 -26.49 8.72
CA VAL A 120 14.20 -27.53 9.68
C VAL A 120 13.85 -28.90 9.11
N ASP A 121 14.34 -29.94 9.78
CA ASP A 121 14.02 -31.31 9.41
C ASP A 121 12.52 -31.60 9.54
N MET A 122 11.98 -32.40 8.61
CA MET A 122 10.56 -32.72 8.53
C MET A 122 10.06 -33.52 9.74
N GLU A 123 10.94 -34.23 10.46
CA GLU A 123 10.63 -34.92 11.72
C GLU A 123 9.93 -33.98 12.72
N LYS A 124 10.35 -32.71 12.81
CA LYS A 124 9.73 -31.73 13.72
C LYS A 124 8.27 -31.44 13.36
N CYS A 125 7.92 -31.48 12.08
CA CYS A 125 6.56 -31.26 11.61
C CYS A 125 5.72 -32.54 11.56
N LYS A 126 6.30 -33.76 11.60
CA LYS A 126 5.55 -35.03 11.48
C LYS A 126 4.43 -35.19 12.51
N GLY A 127 4.71 -34.83 13.77
CA GLY A 127 3.72 -34.93 14.85
C GLY A 127 2.50 -34.05 14.60
N LYS A 128 2.70 -32.84 14.09
CA LYS A 128 1.62 -31.93 13.71
C LYS A 128 0.92 -32.39 12.43
N MET A 129 1.68 -32.80 11.42
CA MET A 129 1.16 -33.28 10.14
C MET A 129 0.22 -34.46 10.32
N SER A 130 0.61 -35.45 11.13
CA SER A 130 -0.23 -36.61 11.44
C SER A 130 -1.49 -36.24 12.23
N LYS A 131 -1.43 -35.27 13.15
CA LYS A 131 -2.61 -34.77 13.87
C LYS A 131 -3.59 -34.07 12.94
N CYS A 132 -3.10 -33.23 12.02
CA CYS A 132 -3.94 -32.48 11.09
C CYS A 132 -4.58 -33.39 10.03
N LEU A 133 -3.85 -34.36 9.49
CA LEU A 133 -4.34 -35.29 8.47
C LEU A 133 -5.29 -36.37 9.01
N LYS A 134 -5.34 -36.56 10.33
CA LYS A 134 -6.32 -37.44 10.99
C LYS A 134 -7.74 -36.90 10.95
N VAL A 135 -7.93 -35.61 10.64
CA VAL A 135 -9.25 -35.00 10.52
C VAL A 135 -9.96 -35.59 9.30
N LYS A 136 -11.07 -36.29 9.53
CA LYS A 136 -11.95 -36.78 8.47
C LYS A 136 -12.94 -35.68 8.09
N CYS A 137 -12.96 -35.30 6.81
CA CYS A 137 -13.89 -34.31 6.31
C CYS A 137 -15.02 -34.95 5.50
N PRO A 138 -16.26 -34.43 5.60
CA PRO A 138 -17.36 -34.83 4.74
C PRO A 138 -17.07 -34.45 3.28
N ALA A 139 -17.72 -35.14 2.35
CA ALA A 139 -17.62 -34.88 0.90
C ALA A 139 -18.60 -33.79 0.41
N GLU A 140 -19.23 -33.07 1.33
CA GLU A 140 -20.11 -31.95 1.00
C GLU A 140 -19.33 -30.82 0.31
N VAL A 141 -20.00 -30.16 -0.64
CA VAL A 141 -19.42 -29.06 -1.42
C VAL A 141 -20.00 -27.75 -0.88
N ASP A 142 -19.16 -27.01 -0.15
CA ASP A 142 -19.46 -25.68 0.41
C ASP A 142 -18.19 -24.82 0.26
N PRO A 143 -17.90 -24.35 -0.97
CA PRO A 143 -16.58 -23.83 -1.29
C PRO A 143 -16.22 -22.60 -0.47
N VAL A 144 -14.97 -22.52 -0.04
CA VAL A 144 -14.43 -21.36 0.69
C VAL A 144 -13.09 -20.94 0.12
N CYS A 145 -12.84 -19.63 0.10
CA CYS A 145 -11.57 -19.08 -0.31
C CYS A 145 -10.65 -18.95 0.90
N GLY A 146 -9.47 -19.56 0.81
CA GLY A 146 -8.41 -19.40 1.79
C GLY A 146 -7.61 -18.11 1.58
N THR A 147 -6.95 -17.66 2.64
CA THR A 147 -6.04 -16.50 2.60
C THR A 147 -4.81 -16.72 1.71
N ASP A 148 -4.52 -17.97 1.35
CA ASP A 148 -3.52 -18.40 0.38
C ASP A 148 -4.02 -18.36 -1.07
N ALA A 149 -5.21 -17.75 -1.31
CA ALA A 149 -5.88 -17.68 -2.61
C ALA A 149 -6.25 -19.05 -3.21
N ASN A 150 -6.26 -20.10 -2.40
CA ASN A 150 -6.74 -21.42 -2.81
C ASN A 150 -8.21 -21.60 -2.45
N VAL A 151 -8.95 -22.24 -3.35
CA VAL A 151 -10.34 -22.67 -3.08
C VAL A 151 -10.31 -24.02 -2.39
N TYR A 152 -11.00 -24.11 -1.26
CA TYR A 152 -11.20 -25.35 -0.50
C TYR A 152 -12.63 -25.83 -0.70
N THR A 153 -12.80 -27.13 -0.98
CA THR A 153 -14.12 -27.73 -1.29
C THR A 153 -15.15 -27.52 -0.18
N ASN A 154 -14.70 -27.50 1.08
CA ASN A 154 -15.54 -27.20 2.23
C ASN A 154 -14.75 -26.57 3.39
N PRO A 155 -15.43 -25.99 4.39
CA PRO A 155 -14.79 -25.41 5.56
C PRO A 155 -13.96 -26.42 6.37
N CYS A 156 -14.27 -27.72 6.29
CA CYS A 156 -13.47 -28.75 6.94
C CYS A 156 -12.09 -28.90 6.30
N LEU A 157 -12.00 -28.96 4.97
CA LEU A 157 -10.71 -29.01 4.28
C LEU A 157 -9.89 -27.74 4.52
N LEU A 158 -10.55 -26.58 4.62
CA LEU A 158 -9.89 -25.35 5.06
C LEU A 158 -9.31 -25.49 6.46
N LYS A 159 -10.02 -26.07 7.44
CA LYS A 159 -9.48 -26.33 8.79
C LYS A 159 -8.26 -27.24 8.78
N VAL A 160 -8.22 -28.24 7.90
CA VAL A 160 -7.03 -29.09 7.72
C VAL A 160 -5.85 -28.25 7.22
N ALA A 161 -6.07 -27.37 6.25
CA ALA A 161 -5.05 -26.45 5.77
C ALA A 161 -4.65 -25.40 6.81
N THR A 162 -5.58 -24.92 7.64
CA THR A 162 -5.29 -24.08 8.81
C THR A 162 -4.33 -24.78 9.76
N CYS A 163 -4.56 -26.06 10.03
CA CYS A 163 -3.73 -26.86 10.92
C CYS A 163 -2.32 -27.08 10.34
N LEU A 164 -2.21 -27.41 9.05
CA LEU A 164 -0.94 -27.74 8.40
C LEU A 164 -0.10 -26.49 8.05
N LYS A 165 -0.75 -25.55 7.37
CA LYS A 165 -0.13 -24.41 6.68
C LYS A 165 -0.45 -23.06 7.32
N GLY A 166 -1.35 -23.02 8.31
CA GLY A 166 -1.78 -21.76 8.94
C GLY A 166 -2.74 -20.92 8.08
N VAL A 167 -3.30 -21.50 7.01
CA VAL A 167 -4.25 -20.84 6.10
C VAL A 167 -5.56 -20.54 6.83
N GLN A 168 -6.16 -19.38 6.59
CA GLN A 168 -7.43 -19.01 7.21
C GLN A 168 -8.51 -18.73 6.18
N LEU A 169 -9.75 -18.61 6.65
CA LEU A 169 -10.87 -18.21 5.81
C LEU A 169 -10.67 -16.76 5.36
N ALA A 170 -10.59 -16.53 4.06
CA ALA A 170 -10.66 -15.18 3.49
C ALA A 170 -12.13 -14.76 3.33
N HIS A 171 -12.92 -15.56 2.61
CA HIS A 171 -14.36 -15.39 2.46
C HIS A 171 -15.03 -16.71 2.04
N PHE A 172 -16.36 -16.77 2.17
CA PHE A 172 -17.16 -17.88 1.67
C PHE A 172 -17.31 -17.81 0.14
N GLY A 173 -17.40 -18.97 -0.52
CA GLY A 173 -17.41 -19.10 -1.96
C GLY A 173 -16.01 -19.25 -2.58
N ASN A 174 -15.97 -19.39 -3.90
CA ASN A 174 -14.72 -19.48 -4.66
C ASN A 174 -13.93 -18.18 -4.57
N CYS A 175 -12.60 -18.27 -4.58
CA CYS A 175 -11.74 -17.09 -4.62
C CYS A 175 -12.08 -16.24 -5.84
N THR A 176 -12.18 -14.93 -5.63
CA THR A 176 -12.29 -13.98 -6.73
C THR A 176 -11.00 -14.05 -7.54
N LEU A 177 -11.07 -14.59 -8.76
CA LEU A 177 -10.06 -14.34 -9.76
C LEU A 177 -10.18 -12.87 -10.10
N LEU A 178 -9.35 -12.03 -9.47
CA LEU A 178 -9.08 -10.73 -10.06
C LEU A 178 -8.57 -11.04 -11.46
N PRO A 179 -9.17 -10.46 -12.53
CA PRO A 179 -8.58 -10.58 -13.84
C PRO A 179 -7.13 -10.16 -13.65
N ARG A 180 -6.20 -11.11 -13.82
CA ARG A 180 -4.88 -10.71 -14.24
C ARG A 180 -5.19 -9.85 -15.46
N LEU A 181 -4.73 -8.61 -15.45
CA LEU A 181 -4.59 -7.90 -16.70
C LEU A 181 -3.61 -8.76 -17.50
N GLU A 182 -4.11 -9.82 -18.15
CA GLU A 182 -3.50 -10.56 -19.24
C GLU A 182 -3.51 -9.62 -20.44
N THR A 183 -2.88 -8.47 -20.27
CA THR A 183 -1.86 -8.13 -21.24
C THR A 183 -0.64 -8.88 -20.76
N ASP A 184 -0.47 -10.11 -21.25
CA ASP A 184 0.85 -10.53 -21.66
C ASP A 184 1.44 -9.33 -22.38
N CYS A 185 2.37 -8.63 -21.75
CA CYS A 185 3.26 -7.78 -22.52
C CYS A 185 4.04 -8.76 -23.38
N PRO A 186 3.81 -8.82 -24.70
CA PRO A 186 4.59 -9.70 -25.54
C PRO A 186 6.04 -9.30 -25.33
N ASP A 187 6.86 -10.30 -25.09
CA ASP A 187 8.30 -10.16 -25.07
C ASP A 187 8.72 -9.42 -26.34
N ASP A 188 9.55 -8.40 -26.15
CA ASP A 188 10.06 -7.44 -27.13
C ASP A 188 9.03 -6.51 -27.84
N SER A 189 9.19 -5.21 -27.58
CA SER A 189 8.60 -4.04 -28.29
C SER A 189 7.19 -3.54 -27.91
N VAL A 190 6.88 -3.44 -26.62
CA VAL A 190 5.69 -2.66 -26.19
C VAL A 190 5.95 -1.16 -26.42
N SER A 191 5.31 -0.59 -27.45
CA SER A 191 5.24 0.86 -27.67
C SER A 191 4.78 1.59 -26.40
N ALA A 192 5.35 2.77 -26.13
CA ALA A 192 4.95 3.61 -24.99
C ALA A 192 3.42 3.86 -24.95
N SER A 193 2.71 3.78 -26.06
CA SER A 193 1.24 3.89 -26.08
C SER A 193 0.48 2.81 -25.29
N HIS A 194 1.11 1.68 -24.95
CA HIS A 194 0.44 0.56 -24.27
C HIS A 194 0.83 0.39 -22.81
N CYS A 195 1.82 1.13 -22.30
CA CYS A 195 2.13 1.12 -20.87
C CYS A 195 1.14 2.03 -20.14
N ARG A 196 0.53 1.57 -19.04
CA ARG A 196 -0.45 2.36 -18.27
C ARG A 196 0.06 3.74 -17.83
N THR A 197 1.38 3.88 -17.66
CA THR A 197 2.06 5.14 -17.31
C THR A 197 2.34 6.04 -18.51
N THR A 198 2.23 5.53 -19.73
CA THR A 198 2.63 6.22 -20.98
C THR A 198 1.54 6.18 -22.06
N ALA A 199 0.38 5.58 -21.79
CA ALA A 199 -0.71 5.38 -22.74
C ALA A 199 -1.23 6.68 -23.41
N LEU A 200 -1.08 7.81 -22.72
CA LEU A 200 -1.52 9.12 -23.20
C LEU A 200 -0.40 9.94 -23.85
N CYS A 201 0.80 9.38 -24.07
CA CYS A 201 1.91 10.24 -24.48
C CYS A 201 1.89 10.71 -25.93
N HIS A 202 1.00 10.15 -26.74
CA HIS A 202 0.71 10.61 -28.10
C HIS A 202 -0.60 11.41 -28.19
N GLU A 203 -1.32 11.61 -27.09
CA GLU A 203 -2.52 12.43 -27.08
C GLU A 203 -2.17 13.92 -26.94
N GLU A 204 -2.93 14.76 -27.66
CA GLU A 204 -2.86 16.21 -27.52
C GLU A 204 -3.46 16.61 -26.17
N CYS A 205 -2.68 17.31 -25.35
CA CYS A 205 -3.16 17.77 -24.05
C CYS A 205 -4.12 18.95 -24.24
N PRO A 206 -5.17 19.06 -23.41
CA PRO A 206 -5.91 20.31 -23.30
C PRO A 206 -4.96 21.44 -22.90
N ASP A 207 -5.02 22.59 -23.57
CA ASP A 207 -4.21 23.79 -23.27
C ASP A 207 -4.58 24.46 -21.93
N THR A 208 -5.34 23.78 -21.08
CA THR A 208 -5.71 24.27 -19.75
C THR A 208 -4.49 24.22 -18.84
N PRO A 209 -4.01 25.34 -18.27
CA PRO A 209 -2.83 25.36 -17.43
C PRO A 209 -3.14 24.78 -16.03
N ALA A 210 -3.07 23.46 -15.90
CA ALA A 210 -3.23 22.75 -14.63
C ALA A 210 -1.90 22.15 -14.20
N PHE A 211 -1.12 22.92 -13.44
CA PHE A 211 0.15 22.42 -12.91
C PHE A 211 -0.08 21.21 -12.00
N VAL A 212 0.57 20.09 -12.32
CA VAL A 212 0.53 18.86 -11.52
C VAL A 212 1.87 18.65 -10.83
N CYS A 213 1.85 17.99 -9.67
CA CYS A 213 3.06 17.59 -8.97
C CYS A 213 3.43 16.16 -9.35
N GLY A 214 4.63 15.98 -9.87
CA GLY A 214 5.17 14.69 -10.24
C GLY A 214 5.71 13.90 -9.05
N SER A 215 5.78 12.57 -9.19
CA SER A 215 6.37 11.66 -8.20
C SER A 215 7.86 11.92 -7.93
N ASP A 216 8.54 12.60 -8.84
CA ASP A 216 9.90 13.10 -8.72
C ASP A 216 10.01 14.41 -7.92
N ASN A 217 8.88 14.93 -7.44
CA ASN A 217 8.70 16.21 -6.75
C ASN A 217 8.95 17.45 -7.61
N ARG A 218 8.72 17.37 -8.93
CA ARG A 218 8.75 18.53 -9.83
C ARG A 218 7.34 18.94 -10.28
N PHE A 219 7.16 20.23 -10.56
CA PHE A 219 5.93 20.72 -11.18
C PHE A 219 5.98 20.53 -12.68
N TYR A 220 4.90 20.02 -13.23
CA TYR A 220 4.70 19.87 -14.67
C TYR A 220 3.51 20.72 -15.08
N LYS A 221 3.57 21.29 -16.28
CA LYS A 221 2.47 22.10 -16.81
C LYS A 221 1.21 21.27 -17.04
N ASN A 222 1.36 19.97 -17.33
CA ASN A 222 0.30 18.98 -17.59
C ASN A 222 0.77 17.56 -17.24
N GLU A 223 -0.17 16.59 -17.22
CA GLU A 223 0.08 15.16 -16.97
C GLU A 223 0.81 14.49 -18.16
N LYS A 224 2.14 14.56 -18.20
CA LYS A 224 2.96 13.74 -19.12
C LYS A 224 3.92 12.86 -18.35
N HIS A 225 3.78 11.54 -18.49
CA HIS A 225 4.74 10.52 -18.01
C HIS A 225 5.19 10.65 -16.56
N VAL A 226 4.35 11.23 -15.71
CA VAL A 226 4.69 11.43 -14.31
C VAL A 226 3.52 11.02 -13.45
N PHE A 227 3.80 10.19 -12.45
CA PHE A 227 2.75 9.79 -11.51
C PHE A 227 2.37 11.03 -10.70
N VAL A 228 1.15 11.52 -10.91
CA VAL A 228 0.66 12.71 -10.22
C VAL A 228 0.50 12.37 -8.74
N VAL A 229 1.21 13.11 -7.91
CA VAL A 229 1.14 13.03 -6.46
C VAL A 229 0.56 14.33 -5.90
N PRO A 230 0.09 14.35 -4.63
CA PRO A 230 -0.47 15.56 -4.06
C PRO A 230 0.48 16.76 -4.17
N LEU A 231 -0.03 17.89 -4.67
CA LEU A 231 0.71 19.15 -4.88
C LEU A 231 1.52 19.59 -3.66
N LYS A 232 1.03 19.27 -2.45
CA LYS A 232 1.73 19.51 -1.17
C LYS A 232 3.17 18.97 -1.15
N ARG A 233 3.45 17.89 -1.88
CA ARG A 233 4.77 17.27 -1.96
C ARG A 233 5.79 18.18 -2.67
N CYS A 234 5.43 18.70 -3.84
CA CYS A 234 6.26 19.66 -4.58
C CYS A 234 6.33 21.02 -3.88
N LEU A 235 5.20 21.49 -3.33
CA LEU A 235 5.12 22.75 -2.58
C LEU A 235 6.11 22.81 -1.41
N SER A 236 6.38 21.68 -0.76
CA SER A 236 7.32 21.61 0.37
C SER A 236 8.80 21.79 0.02
N ARG A 237 9.17 21.63 -1.26
CA ARG A 237 10.56 21.68 -1.74
C ARG A 237 10.84 22.81 -2.73
N PHE A 238 9.80 23.40 -3.31
CA PHE A 238 9.95 24.44 -4.32
C PHE A 238 10.11 25.81 -3.67
N GLN A 239 11.22 26.49 -3.99
CA GLN A 239 11.41 27.89 -3.61
C GLN A 239 10.79 28.79 -4.68
N TYR A 240 9.72 29.46 -4.30
CA TYR A 240 9.05 30.42 -5.16
C TYR A 240 9.86 31.71 -5.26
N SER A 241 9.95 32.28 -6.48
CA SER A 241 10.49 33.63 -6.67
C SER A 241 9.38 34.68 -6.47
N GLY A 242 9.63 35.63 -5.58
CA GLY A 242 8.65 36.66 -5.23
C GLY A 242 7.38 36.07 -4.62
N CYS A 243 6.22 36.46 -5.14
CA CYS A 243 4.91 36.04 -4.64
C CYS A 243 4.16 35.07 -5.56
N ALA A 244 4.80 34.61 -6.64
CA ALA A 244 4.19 33.60 -7.50
C ALA A 244 4.08 32.28 -6.73
N ARG A 245 2.89 31.70 -6.65
CA ARG A 245 2.67 30.38 -6.04
C ARG A 245 1.82 29.50 -6.94
N VAL A 246 2.07 28.20 -6.90
CA VAL A 246 1.17 27.19 -7.47
C VAL A 246 0.23 26.76 -6.34
N CYS A 247 -1.06 27.03 -6.46
CA CYS A 247 -2.04 26.65 -5.45
C CYS A 247 -2.83 25.41 -5.88
N PRO A 248 -3.17 24.50 -4.94
CA PRO A 248 -4.10 23.41 -5.23
C PRO A 248 -5.43 23.94 -5.78
N PRO A 249 -6.05 23.23 -6.74
CA PRO A 249 -7.36 23.61 -7.29
C PRO A 249 -8.52 23.30 -6.34
N GLU A 250 -8.25 22.56 -5.26
CA GLU A 250 -9.24 22.20 -4.25
C GLU A 250 -9.81 23.46 -3.57
N TYR A 251 -11.13 23.55 -3.55
CA TYR A 251 -11.87 24.65 -2.96
C TYR A 251 -12.10 24.36 -1.47
N ASP A 252 -11.39 25.10 -0.61
CA ASP A 252 -11.45 25.04 0.85
C ASP A 252 -11.44 26.47 1.38
N PRO A 253 -12.58 27.19 1.23
CA PRO A 253 -12.62 28.64 1.29
C PRO A 253 -12.23 29.18 2.66
N VAL A 254 -11.45 30.26 2.68
CA VAL A 254 -11.03 30.94 3.91
C VAL A 254 -11.40 32.41 3.89
N CYS A 255 -11.86 32.93 5.03
CA CYS A 255 -12.16 34.34 5.22
C CYS A 255 -10.92 35.08 5.74
N GLY A 256 -10.47 36.10 5.01
CA GLY A 256 -9.39 36.99 5.43
C GLY A 256 -9.88 38.09 6.37
N THR A 257 -8.96 38.72 7.11
CA THR A 257 -9.25 39.91 7.91
C THR A 257 -9.57 41.17 7.09
N ASP A 258 -9.39 41.09 5.78
CA ASP A 258 -9.82 42.09 4.79
C ASP A 258 -11.27 41.88 4.33
N ASP A 259 -12.02 41.02 5.02
CA ASP A 259 -13.41 40.65 4.75
C ASP A 259 -13.62 40.04 3.34
N LYS A 260 -12.57 39.46 2.74
CA LYS A 260 -12.63 38.71 1.48
C LYS A 260 -12.57 37.21 1.70
N THR A 261 -13.30 36.47 0.86
CA THR A 261 -13.21 35.00 0.81
C THR A 261 -12.22 34.58 -0.27
N TYR A 262 -11.27 33.75 0.12
CA TYR A 262 -10.25 33.19 -0.76
C TYR A 262 -10.54 31.71 -1.01
N SER A 263 -10.36 31.23 -2.25
CA SER A 263 -10.69 29.85 -2.64
C SER A 263 -10.01 28.79 -1.79
N ASN A 264 -8.80 29.07 -1.29
CA ASN A 264 -8.15 28.33 -0.23
C ASN A 264 -7.05 29.15 0.43
N LYS A 265 -6.48 28.61 1.51
CA LYS A 265 -5.39 29.24 2.27
C LYS A 265 -4.18 29.61 1.41
N CYS A 266 -3.86 28.85 0.35
CA CYS A 266 -2.73 29.17 -0.52
C CYS A 266 -2.95 30.49 -1.28
N PHE A 267 -4.17 30.73 -1.77
CA PHE A 267 -4.53 31.97 -2.44
C PHE A 267 -4.52 33.18 -1.49
N LEU A 268 -4.97 33.02 -0.25
CA LEU A 268 -4.85 34.06 0.80
C LEU A 268 -3.37 34.42 1.06
N GLU A 269 -2.50 33.43 1.23
CA GLU A 269 -1.07 33.67 1.46
C GLU A 269 -0.37 34.30 0.23
N MET A 270 -0.83 33.99 -0.98
CA MET A 270 -0.35 34.62 -2.21
C MET A 270 -0.68 36.12 -2.22
N GLU A 271 -1.92 36.47 -1.88
CA GLU A 271 -2.35 37.88 -1.81
C GLU A 271 -1.70 38.63 -0.65
N ASN A 272 -1.46 37.99 0.50
CA ASN A 272 -0.65 38.54 1.58
C ASN A 272 0.78 38.88 1.14
N CYS A 273 1.40 38.02 0.32
CA CYS A 273 2.72 38.29 -0.21
C CYS A 273 2.72 39.48 -1.19
N ARG A 274 1.72 39.55 -2.07
CA ARG A 274 1.56 40.65 -3.05
C ARG A 274 1.29 41.98 -2.37
N SER A 275 0.49 41.95 -1.30
CA SER A 275 0.10 43.10 -0.50
C SER A 275 1.19 43.45 0.52
N ARG A 276 2.26 44.10 0.05
CA ARG A 276 3.47 44.48 0.83
C ARG A 276 3.22 45.35 2.09
N GLN A 277 1.98 45.61 2.50
CA GLN A 277 1.64 46.53 3.59
C GLN A 277 0.74 45.94 4.69
N THR A 278 0.21 44.72 4.56
CA THR A 278 -0.65 44.16 5.62
C THR A 278 -0.74 42.64 5.52
N SER A 279 -0.39 41.96 6.61
CA SER A 279 -0.57 40.51 6.77
C SER A 279 -2.02 40.25 7.16
N TRP A 280 -2.84 39.73 6.23
CA TRP A 280 -4.21 39.34 6.53
C TRP A 280 -4.25 37.96 7.16
N ASN A 281 -4.74 37.90 8.40
CA ASN A 281 -4.87 36.64 9.13
C ASN A 281 -6.20 35.96 8.81
N LEU A 282 -6.32 34.68 9.16
CA LEU A 282 -7.59 33.96 9.06
C LEU A 282 -8.57 34.51 10.09
N ARG A 283 -9.77 34.88 9.62
CA ARG A 283 -10.90 35.24 10.50
C ARG A 283 -11.48 33.98 11.13
N ARG A 284 -11.85 34.02 12.41
CA ARG A 284 -12.45 32.88 13.13
C ARG A 284 -13.96 32.70 12.88
N THR A 285 -14.57 33.62 12.16
CA THR A 285 -15.99 33.65 11.80
C THR A 285 -16.12 33.66 10.27
N ASN A 286 -17.29 33.29 9.75
CA ASN A 286 -17.57 33.44 8.33
C ASN A 286 -17.49 34.92 7.91
N CYS A 287 -17.00 35.11 6.68
CA CYS A 287 -17.39 36.24 5.85
C CYS A 287 -18.85 35.97 5.42
#